data_AF-A0A2V9LSW4-F1
#
_entry.id   AF-A0A2V9LSW4-F1
#
_cell.length_a   1.000
_cell.length_b   1.000
_cell.length_c   1.000
_cell.angle_alpha   90.00
_cell.angle_beta   90.00
_cell.angle_gamma   90.00
#
_symmetry.space_group_name_H-M   'P 1'
#
loop_
_entity.id
_entity.type
_entity.pdbx_description
1 polymer ?
#
loop_
_entity_poly.entity_id
_entity_poly.type
_entity_poly.pdbx_seq_one_letter_code
_entity_poly.pdbx_strand_id
1 'polypeptide(L)'
;PGSKIGVIVEVNCETDFVARTPEFQELAHDLAMQICATDPRFIRKEDVTASLLDKEQEFLREQAAATGKTPENAERFVAGKLGKFYEDYCLYEQRYIKDLSGSLTVGELIASKVAKFGENITVSRYARFKVGEGAAKPTAEGPAS
;
A
#
# COMPACT_ATOMS: atom_id res chain seq x y z
N PRO A 1 4.23 -18.05 12.61
CA PRO A 1 3.54 -16.72 12.62
C PRO A 1 2.72 -16.36 11.36
N GLY A 2 2.61 -17.23 10.33
CA GLY A 2 2.03 -16.87 9.03
C GLY A 2 0.66 -17.48 8.67
N SER A 3 -0.04 -18.17 9.57
CA SER A 3 -1.28 -18.91 9.24
C SER A 3 -2.57 -18.09 9.31
N LYS A 4 -2.48 -16.77 9.51
CA LYS A 4 -3.66 -15.92 9.76
C LYS A 4 -3.93 -14.89 8.66
N ILE A 5 -3.12 -14.80 7.61
CA ILE A 5 -3.33 -13.82 6.54
C ILE A 5 -3.33 -14.55 5.19
N GLY A 6 -4.30 -14.22 4.34
CA GLY A 6 -4.38 -14.68 2.96
C GLY A 6 -4.57 -13.52 1.99
N VAL A 7 -3.93 -13.59 0.83
CA VAL A 7 -4.02 -12.57 -0.23
C VAL A 7 -4.33 -13.24 -1.56
N ILE A 8 -5.24 -12.64 -2.31
CA ILE A 8 -5.46 -12.91 -3.74
C ILE A 8 -5.18 -11.60 -4.48
N VAL A 9 -4.38 -11.66 -5.53
CA VAL A 9 -4.02 -10.49 -6.35
C VAL A 9 -4.21 -10.82 -7.83
N GLU A 10 -4.79 -9.87 -8.57
CA GLU A 10 -4.88 -9.91 -10.02
C GLU A 10 -3.77 -9.05 -10.63
N VAL A 11 -2.83 -9.71 -11.31
CA VAL A 11 -1.74 -9.08 -12.05
C VAL A 11 -1.93 -9.40 -13.53
N ASN A 12 -2.10 -8.36 -14.33
CA ASN A 12 -2.37 -8.47 -15.76
C ASN A 12 -1.09 -8.21 -16.57
N CYS A 13 -0.91 -8.97 -17.65
CA CYS A 13 0.03 -8.75 -18.74
C CYS A 13 -0.70 -8.87 -20.09
N GLU A 14 0.00 -8.66 -21.21
CA GLU A 14 -0.66 -8.62 -22.53
C GLU A 14 -0.78 -10.02 -23.15
N THR A 15 0.22 -10.88 -22.97
CA THR A 15 0.24 -12.22 -23.57
C THR A 15 0.23 -13.36 -22.55
N ASP A 16 -0.32 -14.49 -22.96
CA ASP A 16 -0.29 -15.73 -22.18
C ASP A 16 1.13 -16.33 -22.11
N PHE A 17 1.99 -16.02 -23.08
CA PHE A 17 3.40 -16.37 -23.05
C PHE A 17 4.10 -15.74 -21.84
N VAL A 18 3.98 -14.42 -21.65
CA VAL A 18 4.56 -13.74 -20.48
C VAL A 18 3.96 -14.24 -19.17
N ALA A 19 2.64 -14.43 -19.12
CA ALA A 19 1.94 -14.93 -17.92
C ALA A 19 2.46 -16.28 -17.40
N ARG A 20 2.99 -17.11 -18.30
CA ARG A 20 3.51 -18.46 -17.98
C ARG A 20 5.00 -18.48 -17.63
N THR A 21 5.71 -17.34 -17.76
CA THR A 21 7.13 -17.29 -17.43
C THR A 21 7.35 -17.39 -15.92
N PRO A 22 8.42 -18.08 -15.46
CA PRO A 22 8.76 -18.14 -14.03
C PRO A 22 8.93 -16.76 -13.40
N GLU A 23 9.51 -15.80 -14.12
CA GLU A 23 9.74 -14.46 -13.61
C GLU A 23 8.46 -13.63 -13.43
N PHE A 24 7.44 -13.83 -14.27
CA PHE A 24 6.14 -13.20 -14.08
C PHE A 24 5.40 -13.83 -12.89
N GLN A 25 5.45 -15.16 -12.76
CA GLN A 25 4.86 -15.88 -11.63
C GLN A 25 5.52 -15.48 -10.31
N GLU A 26 6.83 -15.30 -10.29
CA GLU A 26 7.57 -14.79 -9.15
C GLU A 26 7.15 -13.35 -8.81
N LEU A 27 7.01 -12.47 -9.80
CA LEU A 27 6.50 -11.12 -9.58
C LEU A 27 5.10 -11.16 -8.92
N ALA A 28 4.18 -11.96 -9.45
CA ALA A 28 2.82 -12.06 -8.91
C ALA A 28 2.80 -12.59 -7.46
N HIS A 29 3.61 -13.62 -7.18
CA HIS A 29 3.79 -14.14 -5.83
C HIS A 29 4.36 -13.08 -4.89
N ASP A 30 5.37 -12.32 -5.34
CA ASP A 30 6.04 -11.33 -4.53
C ASP A 30 5.17 -10.11 -4.25
N LEU A 31 4.33 -9.71 -5.20
CA LEU A 31 3.28 -8.71 -4.99
C LEU A 31 2.24 -9.20 -3.97
N ALA A 32 1.85 -10.48 -4.00
CA ALA A 32 0.95 -11.03 -2.99
C ALA A 32 1.59 -11.01 -1.59
N MET A 33 2.87 -11.34 -1.49
CA MET A 33 3.63 -11.28 -0.22
C MET A 33 3.80 -9.85 0.28
N GLN A 34 4.07 -8.89 -0.62
CA GLN A 34 4.09 -7.46 -0.32
C GLN A 34 2.78 -7.04 0.34
N ILE A 35 1.65 -7.25 -0.34
CA ILE A 35 0.31 -6.89 0.15
C ILE A 35 0.03 -7.57 1.51
N CYS A 36 0.41 -8.83 1.66
CA CYS A 36 0.24 -9.57 2.92
C CYS A 36 0.95 -8.86 4.09
N ALA A 37 2.19 -8.42 3.86
CA ALA A 37 3.06 -7.81 4.85
C ALA A 37 2.73 -6.35 5.16
N THR A 38 2.33 -5.56 4.15
CA THR A 38 2.22 -4.10 4.29
C THR A 38 0.80 -3.58 4.38
N ASP A 39 -0.22 -4.39 4.09
CA ASP A 39 -1.64 -4.01 4.19
C ASP A 39 -1.98 -2.67 3.50
N PRO A 40 -1.62 -2.51 2.21
CA PRO A 40 -1.98 -1.30 1.47
C PRO A 40 -3.50 -1.13 1.46
N ARG A 41 -3.95 0.12 1.36
CA ARG A 41 -5.38 0.47 1.21
C ARG A 41 -5.74 0.78 -0.24
N PHE A 42 -4.75 1.22 -1.01
CA PHE A 42 -4.90 1.66 -2.39
C PHE A 42 -3.85 0.98 -3.27
N ILE A 43 -4.12 0.84 -4.57
CA ILE A 43 -3.12 0.32 -5.51
C ILE A 43 -2.20 1.47 -5.92
N ARG A 44 -2.79 2.62 -6.27
CA ARG A 44 -2.08 3.82 -6.72
C ARG A 44 -2.55 5.05 -5.95
N LYS A 45 -1.74 6.11 -5.97
CA LYS A 45 -2.09 7.40 -5.37
C LYS A 45 -3.35 8.02 -6.00
N GLU A 46 -3.61 7.74 -7.27
CA GLU A 46 -4.81 8.21 -7.98
C GLU A 46 -6.10 7.57 -7.47
N ASP A 47 -6.01 6.42 -6.79
CA ASP A 47 -7.17 5.75 -6.19
C ASP A 47 -7.60 6.41 -4.86
N VAL A 48 -6.80 7.34 -4.34
CA VAL A 48 -7.11 8.06 -3.10
C VAL A 48 -8.11 9.19 -3.40
N THR A 49 -9.33 9.06 -2.88
CA THR A 49 -10.37 10.06 -3.12
C THR A 49 -9.98 11.43 -2.55
N ALA A 50 -10.39 12.50 -3.24
CA ALA A 50 -10.19 13.87 -2.77
C ALA A 50 -10.71 14.07 -1.34
N SER A 51 -11.88 13.50 -1.02
CA SER A 51 -12.47 13.60 0.31
C SER A 51 -11.64 13.00 1.44
N LEU A 52 -10.87 11.94 1.18
CA LEU A 52 -9.95 11.35 2.15
C LEU A 52 -8.68 12.17 2.27
N LEU A 53 -8.17 12.66 1.14
CA LEU A 53 -7.01 13.54 1.09
C LEU A 53 -7.25 14.85 1.83
N ASP A 54 -8.39 15.49 1.61
CA ASP A 54 -8.75 16.75 2.25
C ASP A 54 -8.82 16.59 3.76
N LYS A 55 -9.49 15.53 4.24
CA LYS A 55 -9.56 15.19 5.68
C LYS A 55 -8.19 14.95 6.28
N GLU A 56 -7.33 14.18 5.61
CA GLU A 56 -5.97 13.92 6.07
C GLU A 56 -5.15 15.21 6.09
N GLN A 57 -5.24 16.06 5.06
CA GLN A 57 -4.54 17.34 5.00
C GLN A 57 -5.01 18.31 6.09
N GLU A 58 -6.31 18.41 6.35
CA GLU A 58 -6.87 19.22 7.43
C GLU A 58 -6.31 18.79 8.79
N PHE A 59 -6.38 17.49 9.08
CA PHE A 59 -5.82 16.93 10.32
C PHE A 59 -4.31 17.22 10.46
N LEU A 60 -3.54 17.09 9.37
CA LEU A 60 -2.11 17.38 9.36
C LEU A 60 -1.80 18.87 9.54
N ARG A 61 -2.63 19.78 8.99
CA ARG A 61 -2.50 21.22 9.18
C ARG A 61 -2.78 21.63 10.62
N GLU A 62 -3.81 21.06 11.24
CA GLU A 62 -4.10 21.27 12.67
C GLU A 62 -2.94 20.81 13.55
N GLN A 63 -2.38 19.63 13.24
CA GLN A 63 -1.20 19.10 13.91
C GLN A 63 0.00 20.04 13.76
N ALA A 64 0.22 20.60 12.56
CA ALA A 64 1.30 21.54 12.31
C ALA A 64 1.12 22.84 13.10
N ALA A 65 -0.10 23.38 13.14
CA ALA A 65 -0.44 24.59 13.90
C ALA A 65 -0.21 24.42 15.42
N ALA A 66 -0.56 23.25 15.96
CA ALA A 66 -0.34 22.93 17.38
C ALA A 66 1.14 22.86 17.78
N THR A 67 2.05 22.65 16.81
CA THR A 67 3.50 22.56 17.07
C THR A 67 4.25 23.89 16.98
N GLY A 68 3.55 25.02 16.75
CA GLY A 68 4.16 26.36 16.70
C GLY A 68 5.14 26.58 15.53
N LYS A 69 5.01 25.80 14.45
CA LYS A 69 5.86 25.92 13.27
C LYS A 69 5.55 27.19 12.48
N THR A 70 6.57 27.75 11.80
CA THR A 70 6.36 28.79 10.80
C THR A 70 5.51 28.27 9.63
N PRO A 71 4.81 29.14 8.87
CA PRO A 71 3.96 28.71 7.74
C PRO A 71 4.69 27.80 6.75
N GLU A 72 5.91 28.18 6.35
CA GLU A 72 6.74 27.40 5.43
C GLU A 72 7.12 26.01 6.00
N ASN A 73 7.47 25.93 7.28
CA ASN A 73 7.80 24.67 7.93
C ASN A 73 6.55 23.80 8.20
N ALA A 74 5.39 24.42 8.37
CA ALA A 74 4.10 23.73 8.48
C ALA A 74 3.72 23.09 7.14
N GLU A 75 3.85 23.82 6.03
CA GLU A 75 3.61 23.29 4.68
C GLU A 75 4.54 22.12 4.35
N ARG A 76 5.84 22.26 4.61
CA ARG A 76 6.82 21.17 4.45
C ARG A 76 6.49 19.97 5.33
N PHE A 77 5.99 20.19 6.54
CA PHE A 77 5.56 19.11 7.43
C PHE A 77 4.35 18.35 6.87
N VAL A 78 3.32 19.07 6.42
CA VAL A 78 2.13 18.46 5.81
C VAL A 78 2.53 17.67 4.56
N ALA A 79 3.35 18.25 3.68
CA ALA A 79 3.83 17.59 2.47
C ALA A 79 4.60 16.30 2.78
N GLY A 80 5.51 16.33 3.77
CA GLY A 80 6.26 15.13 4.18
C GLY A 80 5.37 14.05 4.79
N LYS A 81 4.36 14.44 5.59
CA LYS A 81 3.38 13.50 6.15
C LYS A 81 2.49 12.89 5.09
N LEU A 82 2.10 13.68 4.08
CA LEU A 82 1.33 13.19 2.95
C LEU A 82 2.15 12.24 2.07
N GLY A 83 3.43 12.53 1.84
CA GLY A 83 4.35 11.60 1.20
C GLY A 83 4.39 10.26 1.92
N LYS A 84 4.55 10.29 3.25
CA LYS A 84 4.50 9.08 4.08
C LYS A 84 3.16 8.35 4.02
N PHE A 85 2.04 9.07 3.98
CA PHE A 85 0.72 8.47 3.79
C PHE A 85 0.68 7.62 2.50
N TYR A 86 1.20 8.15 1.39
CA TYR A 86 1.27 7.38 0.15
C TYR A 86 2.21 6.18 0.26
N GLU A 87 3.41 6.36 0.83
CA GLU A 87 4.36 5.26 1.07
C GLU A 87 3.77 4.16 1.95
N ASP A 88 2.92 4.49 2.93
CA ASP A 88 2.32 3.52 3.85
C ASP A 88 1.09 2.83 3.21
N TYR A 89 0.25 3.57 2.47
CA TYR A 89 -1.09 3.10 2.07
C TYR A 89 -1.28 2.82 0.58
N CYS A 90 -0.39 3.25 -0.31
CA CYS A 90 -0.48 3.01 -1.75
C CYS A 90 0.55 1.97 -2.18
N LEU A 91 0.08 0.82 -2.71
CA LEU A 91 0.93 -0.31 -3.06
C LEU A 91 2.13 0.08 -3.93
N TYR A 92 1.92 0.90 -4.98
CA TYR A 92 3.00 1.28 -5.90
C TYR A 92 4.07 2.17 -5.27
N GLU A 93 3.73 2.92 -4.23
CA GLU A 93 4.62 3.86 -3.53
C GLU A 93 5.39 3.18 -2.39
N GLN A 94 4.97 1.98 -1.99
CA GLN A 94 5.61 1.21 -0.93
C GLN A 94 7.00 0.74 -1.33
N ARG A 95 7.91 0.69 -0.34
CA ARG A 95 9.20 0.00 -0.47
C ARG A 95 8.97 -1.49 -0.63
N TYR A 96 9.71 -2.09 -1.54
CA TYR A 96 9.62 -3.50 -1.84
C TYR A 96 10.25 -4.33 -0.72
N ILE A 97 9.47 -5.22 -0.09
CA ILE A 97 9.86 -5.93 1.14
C ILE A 97 11.06 -6.87 0.98
N LYS A 98 11.37 -7.30 -0.25
CA LYS A 98 12.52 -8.15 -0.54
C LYS A 98 13.74 -7.37 -1.04
N ASP A 99 13.62 -6.06 -1.26
CA ASP A 99 14.77 -5.24 -1.61
C ASP A 99 15.62 -4.99 -0.36
N LEU A 100 16.82 -5.56 -0.36
CA LEU A 100 17.77 -5.40 0.74
C LEU A 100 18.36 -3.99 0.82
N SER A 101 18.29 -3.21 -0.26
CA SER A 101 18.75 -1.82 -0.24
C SER A 101 17.73 -0.86 0.39
N GLY A 102 16.46 -1.26 0.47
CA GLY A 102 15.36 -0.43 0.95
C GLY A 102 15.04 0.78 0.06
N SER A 103 15.56 0.80 -1.17
CA SER A 103 15.41 1.92 -2.10
C SER A 103 14.35 1.65 -3.17
N LEU A 104 14.18 0.41 -3.59
CA LEU A 104 13.27 0.05 -4.68
C LEU A 104 11.82 0.07 -4.21
N THR A 105 10.99 0.82 -4.92
CA THR A 105 9.53 0.79 -4.74
C THR A 105 8.88 -0.35 -5.54
N VAL A 106 7.67 -0.73 -5.16
CA VAL A 106 6.87 -1.71 -5.93
C VAL A 106 6.59 -1.20 -7.34
N GLY A 107 6.31 0.10 -7.51
CA GLY A 107 6.12 0.71 -8.82
C GLY A 107 7.34 0.59 -9.71
N GLU A 108 8.54 0.87 -9.19
CA GLU A 108 9.81 0.70 -9.92
C GLU A 108 10.10 -0.77 -10.23
N LEU A 109 9.82 -1.69 -9.30
CA LEU A 109 9.93 -3.12 -9.54
C LEU A 109 9.06 -3.52 -10.75
N ILE A 110 7.78 -3.13 -10.76
CA ILE A 110 6.87 -3.43 -11.88
C ILE A 110 7.38 -2.79 -13.17
N ALA A 111 7.80 -1.52 -13.14
CA ALA A 111 8.35 -0.83 -14.30
C ALA A 111 9.60 -1.53 -14.88
N SER A 112 10.48 -2.07 -14.02
CA SER A 112 11.64 -2.85 -14.46
C SER A 112 11.22 -4.14 -15.19
N LYS A 113 10.14 -4.78 -14.76
CA LYS A 113 9.59 -5.98 -15.40
C LYS A 113 8.93 -5.62 -16.72
N VAL A 114 8.16 -4.53 -16.78
CA VAL A 114 7.61 -3.98 -18.04
C VAL A 114 8.73 -3.75 -19.06
N ALA A 115 9.81 -3.08 -18.67
CA ALA A 115 10.96 -2.85 -19.55
C ALA A 115 11.64 -4.14 -20.00
N LYS A 116 11.74 -5.16 -19.12
CA LYS A 116 12.32 -6.46 -19.44
C LYS A 116 11.47 -7.27 -20.43
N PHE A 117 10.15 -7.28 -20.25
CA PHE A 117 9.25 -8.08 -21.06
C PHE A 117 8.78 -7.38 -22.34
N GLY A 118 8.83 -6.04 -22.36
CA GLY A 118 8.27 -5.25 -23.46
C GLY A 118 6.74 -5.26 -23.51
N GLU A 119 6.09 -5.63 -22.39
CA GLU A 119 4.63 -5.68 -22.24
C GLU A 119 4.21 -4.88 -21.01
N ASN A 120 3.03 -4.27 -21.08
CA ASN A 120 2.44 -3.60 -19.93
C ASN A 120 2.07 -4.62 -18.84
N ILE A 121 2.48 -4.35 -17.60
CA ILE A 121 2.17 -5.15 -16.42
C ILE A 121 1.50 -4.27 -15.39
N THR A 122 0.33 -4.69 -14.91
CA THR A 122 -0.47 -3.89 -13.97
C THR A 122 -1.07 -4.74 -12.87
N VAL A 123 -1.13 -4.19 -11.66
CA VAL A 123 -2.02 -4.70 -10.61
C VAL A 123 -3.39 -4.06 -10.81
N SER A 124 -4.42 -4.88 -10.95
CA SER A 124 -5.80 -4.41 -11.18
C SER A 124 -6.63 -4.40 -9.91
N ARG A 125 -6.50 -5.44 -9.08
CA ARG A 125 -7.20 -5.56 -7.80
C ARG A 125 -6.52 -6.59 -6.90
N TYR A 126 -6.79 -6.50 -5.61
CA TYR A 126 -6.45 -7.55 -4.66
C TYR A 126 -7.52 -7.64 -3.56
N ALA A 127 -7.51 -8.76 -2.85
CA ALA A 127 -8.22 -8.95 -1.61
C ALA A 127 -7.24 -9.49 -0.58
N ARG A 128 -7.23 -8.88 0.61
CA ARG A 128 -6.45 -9.32 1.77
C ARG A 128 -7.39 -9.67 2.89
N PHE A 129 -7.18 -10.83 3.50
CA PHE A 129 -7.97 -11.33 4.62
C PHE A 129 -7.06 -11.63 5.78
N LYS A 130 -7.44 -11.19 6.97
CA LYS A 130 -6.76 -11.55 8.22
C LYS A 130 -7.75 -12.20 9.18
N VAL A 131 -7.39 -13.39 9.67
CA VAL A 131 -8.19 -14.15 10.63
C VAL A 131 -8.37 -13.33 11.90
N GLY A 132 -9.64 -13.07 12.26
CA GLY A 132 -10.04 -12.27 13.42
C GLY A 132 -10.22 -10.78 13.12
N GLU A 133 -9.94 -10.32 11.90
CA GLU A 133 -10.30 -8.98 11.47
C GLU A 133 -11.82 -8.92 11.21
N GLY A 134 -12.52 -8.00 11.88
CA GLY A 134 -13.98 -7.88 11.85
C GLY A 134 -14.75 -8.68 12.92
N ALA A 135 -14.10 -9.59 13.66
CA ALA A 135 -14.69 -10.22 14.84
C ALA A 135 -14.49 -9.29 16.05
N ALA A 136 -15.42 -8.36 16.27
CA ALA A 136 -15.54 -7.73 17.58
C ALA A 136 -15.63 -8.85 18.63
N LYS A 137 -14.65 -8.91 19.55
CA LYS A 137 -14.84 -9.69 20.77
C LYS A 137 -16.13 -9.17 21.40
N PRO A 138 -17.12 -10.01 21.75
CA PRO A 138 -18.19 -9.56 22.62
C PRO A 138 -17.52 -9.04 23.88
N THR A 139 -17.65 -7.75 24.13
CA THR A 139 -17.20 -7.10 25.36
C THR A 139 -17.91 -7.81 26.50
N ALA A 140 -17.15 -8.61 27.26
CA ALA A 140 -17.59 -9.14 28.53
C ALA A 140 -17.49 -8.02 29.58
N GLU A 141 -18.31 -6.97 29.42
CA GLU A 141 -18.61 -6.01 30.47
C GLU A 141 -20.11 -5.73 30.39
N GLY A 142 -20.87 -6.57 31.12
CA GLY A 142 -22.20 -6.19 31.57
C GLY A 142 -22.09 -5.09 32.63
N PRO A 143 -23.18 -4.34 32.89
CA PRO A 143 -23.13 -3.17 33.75
C PRO A 143 -22.86 -3.60 35.19
N ALA A 144 -21.76 -3.14 35.75
CA ALA A 144 -21.60 -3.12 37.20
C ALA A 144 -22.20 -1.79 37.69
N SER A 145 -23.35 -1.95 38.36
CA SER A 145 -24.10 -1.04 39.24
C SER A 145 -23.35 0.17 39.78
#